data_AF-A0A965MFY6-F1
#
_entry.id   AF-A0A965MFY6-F1
#
_cell.length_a   1.000
_cell.length_b   1.000
_cell.length_c   1.000
_cell.angle_alpha   90.00
_cell.angle_beta   90.00
_cell.angle_gamma   90.00
#
_symmetry.space_group_name_H-M   'P 1'
#
loop_
_entity.id
_entity.type
_entity.pdbx_description
1 polymer ?
#
loop_
_entity_poly.entity_id
_entity_poly.type
_entity_poly.pdbx_seq_one_letter_code
_entity_poly.pdbx_strand_id
1 'polypeptide(L)' 'MIKKNTLITYAGLALFGVFGPIIFPEYTLSIAYLWMMVLMASTWDTLGGQMGYNSLGNIAFFGVGMYVSAIVQIA' A
#
# COMPACT_ATOMS: atom_id res chain seq x y z
N MET A 1 18.07 2.31 -13.70
CA MET A 1 17.39 2.04 -14.99
C MET A 1 16.14 1.22 -14.71
N ILE A 2 14.94 1.79 -14.90
CA ILE A 2 13.68 1.05 -14.76
C ILE A 2 13.56 0.10 -15.95
N LYS A 3 13.45 -1.22 -15.71
CA LYS A 3 13.25 -2.20 -16.78
C LYS A 3 11.87 -1.98 -17.41
N LYS A 4 11.77 -2.11 -18.73
CA LYS A 4 10.51 -1.93 -19.50
C LYS A 4 9.35 -2.74 -18.92
N ASN A 5 9.61 -3.94 -18.42
CA ASN A 5 8.61 -4.80 -17.78
C ASN A 5 8.06 -4.21 -16.46
N THR A 6 8.93 -3.62 -15.64
CA THR A 6 8.55 -2.99 -14.37
C THR A 6 7.73 -1.70 -14.60
N LEU A 7 8.03 -0.98 -15.67
CA LEU A 7 7.25 0.19 -16.07
C LEU A 7 5.81 -0.21 -16.45
N ILE A 8 5.65 -1.30 -17.20
CA ILE A 8 4.33 -1.81 -17.61
C ILE A 8 3.52 -2.26 -16.38
N THR A 9 4.15 -2.92 -15.41
CA THR A 9 3.44 -3.34 -14.18
C THR A 9 2.98 -2.15 -13.34
N TYR A 10 3.80 -1.11 -13.19
CA TYR A 10 3.38 0.09 -12.45
C TYR A 10 2.31 0.89 -13.18
N ALA A 11 2.40 0.99 -14.52
CA ALA A 11 1.37 1.63 -15.32
C ALA A 11 0.02 0.89 -15.22
N GLY A 12 0.03 -0.45 -15.26
CA GLY A 12 -1.16 -1.27 -15.07
C GLY A 12 -1.78 -1.10 -13.69
N LEU A 13 -0.96 -1.10 -12.63
CA LEU A 13 -1.42 -0.83 -11.26
C LEU A 13 -2.05 0.57 -11.13
N ALA A 14 -1.42 1.60 -11.70
CA ALA A 14 -1.94 2.96 -11.66
C ALA A 14 -3.30 3.09 -12.38
N LEU A 15 -3.44 2.47 -13.57
CA LEU A 15 -4.71 2.39 -14.28
C LEU A 15 -5.77 1.66 -13.46
N PHE A 16 -5.42 0.52 -12.85
CA PHE A 16 -6.35 -0.21 -12.00
C PHE A 16 -6.80 0.61 -10.78
N GLY A 17 -5.93 1.45 -10.22
CA GLY A 17 -6.30 2.32 -9.10
C GLY A 17 -7.27 3.43 -9.47
N VAL A 18 -7.08 4.03 -10.64
CA VAL A 18 -7.94 5.13 -11.11
C VAL A 18 -9.27 4.61 -11.65
N PHE A 19 -9.24 3.53 -12.43
CA PHE A 19 -10.42 3.00 -13.11
C PHE A 19 -11.13 1.88 -12.34
N GLY A 20 -10.47 1.24 -11.37
CA GLY A 20 -11.06 0.18 -10.55
C GLY A 20 -12.40 0.56 -9.90
N PRO A 21 -12.51 1.71 -9.22
CA PRO A 21 -13.78 2.17 -8.64
C PRO A 21 -14.89 2.44 -9.67
N ILE A 22 -14.51 2.82 -10.90
CA ILE A 22 -15.47 3.15 -11.97
C ILE A 22 -16.00 1.85 -12.61
N ILE A 23 -15.13 0.86 -12.79
CA ILE A 23 -15.48 -0.44 -13.39
C ILE A 23 -16.24 -1.31 -12.36
N PHE A 24 -15.91 -1.18 -11.08
CA PHE A 24 -16.47 -1.98 -9.98
C PHE A 24 -17.03 -1.09 -8.86
N PRO A 25 -18.16 -0.38 -9.11
CA PRO A 25 -18.70 0.60 -8.17
C PRO A 25 -19.11 -0.01 -6.82
N GLU A 26 -19.59 -1.26 -6.80
CA GLU A 26 -19.96 -1.99 -5.58
C GLU A 26 -18.76 -2.30 -4.68
N TYR A 27 -17.55 -2.36 -5.23
CA TYR A 27 -16.32 -2.68 -4.51
C TYR A 27 -15.44 -1.46 -4.23
N THR A 28 -15.97 -0.25 -4.42
CA THR A 28 -15.22 1.00 -4.27
C THR A 28 -14.51 1.11 -2.93
N LEU A 29 -15.19 0.75 -1.83
CA LEU A 29 -14.60 0.78 -0.49
C LEU A 29 -13.46 -0.22 -0.34
N SER A 30 -13.67 -1.47 -0.78
CA SER A 30 -12.65 -2.52 -0.73
C SER A 30 -11.41 -2.14 -1.55
N ILE A 31 -11.60 -1.53 -2.72
CA ILE A 31 -10.50 -1.05 -3.57
C ILE A 31 -9.76 0.12 -2.90
N ALA A 32 -10.48 1.09 -2.31
CA ALA A 32 -9.88 2.20 -1.58
C ALA A 32 -9.03 1.71 -0.40
N TYR A 33 -9.52 0.71 0.32
CA TYR A 33 -8.80 0.07 1.41
C TYR A 33 -7.54 -0.67 0.95
N LEU A 34 -7.62 -1.39 -0.18
CA LEU A 34 -6.45 -2.04 -0.78
C LEU A 34 -5.35 -1.02 -1.10
N TRP A 35 -5.72 0.13 -1.68
CA TRP A 35 -4.77 1.22 -1.95
C TRP A 35 -4.18 1.85 -0.69
N MET A 36 -4.99 2.04 0.35
CA MET A 36 -4.51 2.47 1.66
C MET A 36 -3.46 1.51 2.23
N MET A 37 -3.68 0.19 2.10
CA MET A 37 -2.71 -0.82 2.56
C MET A 37 -1.41 -0.81 1.76
N VAL A 38 -1.46 -0.56 0.44
CA VAL A 38 -0.26 -0.37 -0.39
C VAL A 38 0.55 0.84 0.07
N LEU A 39 -0.12 1.96 0.34
CA LEU A 39 0.53 3.17 0.84
C LEU A 39 1.19 2.92 2.20
N MET A 40 0.47 2.28 3.12
CA MET A 40 1.01 1.88 4.42
C MET A 40 2.25 0.98 4.28
N ALA A 41 2.20 -0.04 3.43
CA ALA A 41 3.35 -0.93 3.19
C ALA A 41 4.57 -0.15 2.64
N SER A 42 4.36 0.75 1.68
CA SER A 42 5.43 1.55 1.08
C SER A 42 6.07 2.54 2.06
N THR A 43 5.27 3.11 2.96
CA THR A 43 5.77 4.02 4.00
C THR A 43 6.60 3.28 5.04
N TRP A 44 6.22 2.06 5.42
CA TRP A 44 7.04 1.23 6.30
C TRP A 44 8.36 0.80 5.67
N ASP A 45 8.37 0.42 4.39
CA ASP A 45 9.61 0.11 3.65
C ASP A 45 10.55 1.33 3.56
N THR A 46 9.97 2.52 3.32
CA THR A 46 10.76 3.75 3.23
C THR A 46 11.33 4.16 4.60
N LEU A 47 10.50 4.16 5.66
CA LEU A 47 10.88 4.59 7.01
C LEU A 47 11.74 3.56 7.76
N GLY A 48 11.62 2.28 7.41
CA GLY A 48 12.31 1.18 8.08
C GLY A 48 13.47 0.57 7.30
N GLY A 49 13.33 0.47 5.99
CA GLY A 49 14.35 -0.14 5.13
C GLY A 49 15.30 0.89 4.55
N GLN A 50 14.77 1.83 3.76
CA GLN A 50 15.59 2.66 2.87
C GLN A 50 16.24 3.87 3.55
N MET A 51 15.56 4.53 4.49
CA MET A 51 16.10 5.71 5.19
C MET A 51 16.90 5.37 6.45
N GLY A 52 16.98 4.09 6.82
CA GLY A 52 17.50 3.64 8.11
C GLY A 52 16.48 3.83 9.23
N TYR A 53 16.46 2.90 10.19
CA TYR A 53 15.51 2.93 11.30
C TYR A 53 15.68 4.20 12.13
N ASN A 54 14.72 5.13 12.05
CA ASN A 54 14.72 6.37 12.83
C ASN A 54 14.65 6.10 14.35
N SER A 55 13.83 5.12 14.75
CA SER A 55 13.76 4.61 16.14
C SER A 55 13.00 3.28 16.17
N LEU A 56 13.34 2.41 17.13
CA LEU A 56 12.62 1.15 17.38
C LEU A 56 11.12 1.39 17.64
N GLY A 57 10.78 2.44 18.39
CA GLY A 57 9.39 2.78 18.67
C GLY A 57 8.61 3.13 17.40
N ASN A 58 9.22 3.91 16.51
CA ASN A 58 8.57 4.34 15.27
C ASN A 58 8.23 3.14 14.36
N ILE A 59 9.18 2.22 14.16
CA ILE A 59 8.96 1.05 13.28
C ILE A 59 7.96 0.05 13.88
N ALA A 60 8.02 -0.15 15.20
CA ALA A 60 7.15 -1.09 15.90
C ALA A 60 5.71 -0.59 15.94
N PHE A 61 5.47 0.67 16.34
CA PHE A 61 4.11 1.23 16.36
C PHE A 61 3.50 1.32 14.96
N PHE A 62 4.28 1.75 13.97
CA PHE A 62 3.79 1.84 12.60
C PHE A 62 3.47 0.44 12.04
N GLY A 63 4.38 -0.53 12.22
CA GLY A 63 4.18 -1.91 11.78
C GLY A 63 2.98 -2.59 12.45
N VAL A 64 2.88 -2.51 13.77
CA VAL A 64 1.75 -3.10 14.52
C VAL A 64 0.43 -2.44 14.12
N GLY A 65 0.38 -1.11 14.02
CA GLY A 65 -0.84 -0.40 13.59
C GLY A 65 -1.30 -0.80 12.20
N MET A 66 -0.35 -1.03 11.29
CA MET A 66 -0.60 -1.50 9.93
C MET A 66 -1.22 -2.91 9.91
N TYR A 67 -0.64 -3.86 10.64
CA TYR A 67 -1.18 -5.22 10.75
C TYR A 67 -2.54 -5.26 11.46
N VAL A 68 -2.72 -4.49 12.53
CA VAL A 68 -4.02 -4.40 13.23
C VAL A 68 -5.09 -3.85 12.29
N SER A 69 -4.76 -2.81 11.52
CA SER A 69 -5.69 -2.22 10.54
C SER A 69 -6.08 -3.23 9.46
N ALA A 70 -5.13 -4.04 8.97
CA ALA A 70 -5.42 -5.12 8.03
C ALA A 70 -6.33 -6.20 8.62
N ILE A 71 -6.10 -6.60 9.88
CA ILE A 71 -6.93 -7.60 10.58
C ILE A 71 -8.36 -7.08 10.74
N VAL A 72 -8.54 -5.85 11.24
CA VAL A 72 -9.86 -5.24 11.45
C VAL A 72 -10.64 -5.08 10.14
N GLN A 73 -9.93 -4.84 9.03
CA GLN A 73 -10.55 -4.66 7.72
C GLN A 73 -11.00 -5.99 7.08
N ILE A 74 -10.41 -7.11 7.52
CA ILE A 74 -10.78 -8.48 7.08
C ILE A 74 -11.86 -9.08 7.99
N ALA A 75 -11.90 -8.71 9.27
CA ALA A 75 -12.84 -9.18 10.28
C ALA A 75 -14.26 -8.63 10.07
#